data_AF-A0A365KTY2-F1
#
_entry.id   AF-A0A365KTY2-F1
#
_cell.length_a   1.000
_cell.length_b   1.000
_cell.length_c   1.000
_cell.angle_alpha   90.00
_cell.angle_beta   90.00
_cell.angle_gamma   90.00
#
_symmetry.space_group_name_H-M   'P 1'
#
loop_
_entity.id
_entity.type
_entity.pdbx_description
1 polymer ?
#
loop_
_entity_poly.entity_id
_entity_poly.type
_entity_poly.pdbx_seq_one_letter_code
_entity_poly.pdbx_strand_id
1 'polypeptide(L)'
;MKWSELSIHTTNEAIESVSNILHEAGASGVVIEDSDDFSKEREDQFGEIWSLNADDFPKDGVILKAYLPVNSFLGETVEAIKLAVNNLVTFDINIGANVVTISEVNEEEWATAWKKYYHPVKISQRFTIVPTWETYNPVSSDELIIELDPGMAFGTGTHPTTVMSLQALEKTVKTGERVIDIGTGSGVLAIGAALLGAREVHALDLDDIAVKAAGINVKLNKVQDRVTVAGGNLVDTIDEPGDVVVANILAEIIMSFTDDAFKVVKPGGHYITSGIISAKKNDVKEALEGSGFVIEDIMMMEDWVTIISKKPE
;
A
#
# COMPACT_ATOMS: atom_id res chain seq x y z
N MET A 1 -21.67 2.96 8.91
CA MET A 1 -22.27 2.24 10.05
C MET A 1 -21.69 2.84 11.33
N LYS A 2 -22.38 2.81 12.46
CA LYS A 2 -21.82 3.33 13.72
C LYS A 2 -21.27 2.15 14.53
N TRP A 3 -20.03 2.27 14.99
CA TRP A 3 -19.38 1.28 15.84
C TRP A 3 -19.13 1.88 17.22
N SER A 4 -19.01 1.02 18.22
CA SER A 4 -18.59 1.41 19.55
C SER A 4 -17.36 0.61 19.91
N GLU A 5 -16.31 1.30 20.32
CA GLU A 5 -15.12 0.68 20.89
C GLU A 5 -15.37 0.46 22.38
N LEU A 6 -15.27 -0.79 22.80
CA LEU A 6 -15.27 -1.23 24.18
C LEU A 6 -13.83 -1.53 24.57
N SER A 7 -13.28 -0.79 25.53
CA SER A 7 -11.95 -1.01 26.07
C SER A 7 -12.03 -1.59 27.48
N ILE A 8 -11.29 -2.66 27.75
CA ILE A 8 -11.23 -3.34 29.06
C ILE A 8 -9.77 -3.36 29.52
N HIS A 9 -9.48 -2.61 30.59
CA HIS A 9 -8.17 -2.62 31.23
C HIS A 9 -8.10 -3.74 32.27
N THR A 10 -7.19 -4.69 32.07
CA THR A 10 -7.05 -5.92 32.87
C THR A 10 -5.58 -6.36 32.95
N THR A 11 -5.32 -7.58 33.40
CA THR A 11 -3.97 -8.18 33.48
C THR A 11 -3.66 -9.06 32.27
N ASN A 12 -2.38 -9.41 32.10
CA ASN A 12 -1.92 -10.36 31.08
C ASN A 12 -2.54 -11.77 31.28
N GLU A 13 -2.83 -12.15 32.52
CA GLU A 13 -3.45 -13.45 32.85
C GLU A 13 -4.88 -13.56 32.28
N ALA A 14 -5.60 -12.44 32.25
CA ALA A 14 -7.00 -12.41 31.83
C ALA A 14 -7.19 -12.28 30.31
N ILE A 15 -6.13 -12.08 29.52
CA ILE A 15 -6.20 -11.80 28.07
C ILE A 15 -7.08 -12.81 27.34
N GLU A 16 -6.78 -14.10 27.47
CA GLU A 16 -7.48 -15.17 26.73
C GLU A 16 -8.96 -15.24 27.10
N SER A 17 -9.26 -15.15 28.40
CA SER A 17 -10.63 -15.26 28.90
C SER A 17 -11.47 -14.05 28.51
N VAL A 18 -10.91 -12.84 28.64
CA VAL A 18 -11.58 -11.60 28.22
C VAL A 18 -11.76 -11.56 26.70
N SER A 19 -10.77 -11.98 25.93
CA SER A 19 -10.87 -12.07 24.46
C SER A 19 -12.00 -13.01 24.03
N ASN A 20 -12.11 -14.18 24.66
CA ASN A 20 -13.20 -15.11 24.37
C ASN A 20 -14.58 -14.51 24.68
N ILE A 21 -14.72 -13.82 25.83
CA ILE A 21 -15.97 -13.12 26.19
C ILE A 21 -16.33 -12.07 25.13
N LEU A 22 -15.36 -11.30 24.64
CA LEU A 22 -15.57 -10.29 23.62
C LEU A 22 -16.00 -10.92 22.28
N HIS A 23 -15.39 -12.04 21.89
CA HIS A 23 -15.79 -12.78 20.69
C HIS A 23 -17.21 -13.36 20.81
N GLU A 24 -17.55 -13.98 21.94
CA GLU A 24 -18.91 -14.49 22.19
C GLU A 24 -19.96 -13.38 22.17
N ALA A 25 -19.58 -12.16 22.57
CA ALA A 25 -20.43 -10.98 22.50
C ALA A 25 -20.56 -10.37 21.09
N GLY A 26 -19.88 -10.94 20.09
CA GLY A 26 -20.01 -10.56 18.68
C GLY A 26 -18.87 -9.68 18.14
N ALA A 27 -17.75 -9.55 18.86
CA ALA A 27 -16.57 -8.86 18.33
C ALA A 27 -15.93 -9.67 17.19
N SER A 28 -15.69 -9.02 16.05
CA SER A 28 -15.00 -9.65 14.89
C SER A 28 -13.49 -9.78 15.10
N GLY A 29 -12.93 -9.02 16.04
CA GLY A 29 -11.52 -9.02 16.40
C GLY A 29 -11.33 -8.30 17.73
N VAL A 30 -10.21 -8.60 18.40
CA VAL A 30 -9.81 -7.98 19.66
C VAL A 30 -8.39 -7.43 19.48
N VAL A 31 -8.21 -6.14 19.76
CA VAL A 31 -6.91 -5.49 19.81
C VAL A 31 -6.37 -5.61 21.22
N ILE A 32 -5.10 -6.00 21.37
CA ILE A 32 -4.44 -6.20 22.66
C ILE A 32 -3.28 -5.22 22.73
N GLU A 33 -3.33 -4.31 23.70
CA GLU A 33 -2.27 -3.34 24.00
C GLU A 33 -1.66 -3.70 25.35
N ASP A 34 -0.48 -4.30 25.33
CA ASP A 34 0.23 -4.83 26.52
C ASP A 34 1.35 -3.87 26.93
N SER A 35 1.36 -3.41 28.19
CA SER A 35 2.43 -2.52 28.70
C SER A 35 3.82 -3.16 28.59
N ASP A 36 3.89 -4.49 28.65
CA ASP A 36 5.15 -5.23 28.61
C ASP A 36 5.69 -5.43 27.19
N ASP A 37 4.95 -5.07 26.14
CA ASP A 37 5.40 -5.21 24.74
C ASP A 37 6.67 -4.40 24.43
N PHE A 38 6.93 -3.31 25.16
CA PHE A 38 8.19 -2.56 25.07
C PHE A 38 9.41 -3.33 25.59
N SER A 39 9.19 -4.30 26.48
CA SER A 39 10.25 -5.06 27.14
C SER A 39 10.58 -6.39 26.45
N LYS A 40 9.75 -6.82 25.50
CA LYS A 40 9.95 -8.06 24.75
C LYS A 40 11.05 -7.84 23.70
N GLU A 41 12.21 -8.47 23.90
CA GLU A 41 13.21 -8.61 22.84
C GLU A 41 12.60 -9.43 21.70
N ARG A 42 12.37 -8.79 20.54
CA ARG A 42 11.89 -9.47 19.33
C ARG A 42 13.08 -9.71 18.39
N GLU A 43 13.25 -10.94 17.93
CA GLU A 43 14.23 -11.24 16.89
C GLU A 43 13.79 -10.57 15.58
N ASP A 44 14.61 -9.67 15.07
CA ASP A 44 14.43 -9.06 13.74
C ASP A 44 14.75 -10.10 12.66
N GLN A 45 13.74 -10.88 12.24
CA GLN A 45 13.91 -11.88 11.19
C GLN A 45 13.69 -11.31 9.78
N PHE A 46 13.12 -10.10 9.64
CA PHE A 46 12.67 -9.58 8.34
C PHE A 46 12.94 -8.09 8.08
N GLY A 47 13.76 -7.41 8.90
CA GLY A 47 14.06 -5.98 8.74
C GLY A 47 12.89 -5.09 9.19
N GLU A 48 12.10 -5.54 10.16
CA GLU A 48 10.90 -4.84 10.61
C GLU A 48 11.31 -3.68 11.56
N ILE A 49 11.04 -2.45 11.14
CA ILE A 49 11.26 -1.26 11.97
C ILE A 49 10.05 -1.07 12.88
N TRP A 50 10.19 -1.42 14.16
CA TRP A 50 9.17 -1.17 15.18
C TRP A 50 9.36 0.22 15.79
N SER A 51 8.53 1.20 15.39
CA SER A 51 8.39 2.46 16.12
C SER A 51 7.14 2.40 17.01
N LEU A 52 7.22 1.69 18.13
CA LEU A 52 6.16 1.72 19.13
C LEU A 52 6.21 3.07 19.86
N ASN A 53 5.10 3.81 19.84
CA ASN A 53 4.97 5.02 20.64
C ASN A 53 4.46 4.65 22.04
N ALA A 54 5.19 5.04 23.08
CA ALA A 54 4.83 4.71 24.46
C ALA A 54 3.49 5.32 24.91
N ASP A 55 3.03 6.38 24.25
CA ASP A 55 1.73 6.99 24.52
C ASP A 55 0.54 6.14 24.04
N ASP A 56 0.78 5.16 23.15
CA ASP A 56 -0.27 4.30 22.56
C ASP A 56 -0.57 3.06 23.42
N PHE A 57 0.15 2.84 24.53
CA PHE A 57 0.02 1.66 25.39
C PHE A 57 -0.37 2.03 26.83
N PRO A 58 -1.03 1.13 27.58
CA PRO A 58 -1.30 1.35 28.99
C PRO A 58 0.00 1.47 29.80
N LYS A 59 -0.05 2.25 30.89
CA LYS A 59 1.07 2.39 31.83
C LYS A 59 1.35 1.13 32.64
N ASP A 60 0.33 0.29 32.81
CA ASP A 60 0.37 -0.96 33.56
C ASP A 60 -0.67 -1.92 33.00
N GLY A 61 -0.38 -3.22 33.01
CA GLY A 61 -1.32 -4.26 32.57
C GLY A 61 -1.63 -4.20 31.06
N VAL A 62 -2.87 -4.56 30.71
CA VAL A 62 -3.27 -4.78 29.32
C VAL A 62 -4.62 -4.14 29.05
N ILE A 63 -4.74 -3.44 27.92
CA ILE A 63 -6.03 -2.96 27.41
C ILE A 63 -6.45 -3.85 26.26
N LEU A 64 -7.62 -4.48 26.38
CA LEU A 64 -8.27 -5.18 25.28
C LEU A 64 -9.36 -4.29 24.69
N LYS A 65 -9.30 -4.05 23.38
CA LYS A 65 -10.31 -3.27 22.65
C LYS A 65 -11.08 -4.16 21.70
N ALA A 66 -12.40 -4.03 21.71
CA ALA A 66 -13.29 -4.69 20.77
C ALA A 66 -14.27 -3.68 20.16
N TYR A 67 -14.63 -3.91 18.90
CA TYR A 67 -15.56 -3.06 18.17
C TYR A 67 -16.89 -3.77 17.99
N LEU A 68 -17.95 -3.17 18.54
CA LEU A 68 -19.31 -3.70 18.50
C LEU A 68 -20.22 -2.76 17.69
N PRO A 69 -21.13 -3.29 16.86
CA PRO A 69 -22.04 -2.45 16.09
C PRO A 69 -23.02 -1.73 17.03
N VAL A 70 -23.23 -0.43 16.80
CA VAL A 70 -24.20 0.34 17.59
C VAL A 70 -25.62 -0.08 17.19
N ASN A 71 -26.29 -0.78 18.10
CA ASN A 71 -27.68 -1.22 17.96
C ASN A 71 -28.44 -1.05 19.28
N SER A 72 -29.74 -1.35 19.28
CA SER A 72 -30.60 -1.20 20.47
C SER A 72 -30.20 -2.10 21.66
N PHE A 73 -29.37 -3.12 21.44
CA PHE A 73 -28.93 -4.08 22.45
C PHE A 73 -27.52 -3.80 22.99
N LEU A 74 -26.79 -2.82 22.44
CA LEU A 74 -25.39 -2.54 22.83
C LEU A 74 -25.21 -2.37 24.34
N GLY A 75 -26.14 -1.67 25.00
CA GLY A 75 -26.10 -1.50 26.46
C GLY A 75 -26.23 -2.84 27.21
N GLU A 76 -27.13 -3.72 26.78
CA GLU A 76 -27.31 -5.05 27.38
C GLU A 76 -26.08 -5.93 27.14
N THR A 77 -25.53 -5.89 25.92
CA THR A 77 -24.29 -6.61 25.57
C THR A 77 -23.13 -6.18 26.45
N VAL A 78 -22.94 -4.87 26.66
CA VAL A 78 -21.84 -4.39 27.50
C VAL A 78 -22.02 -4.76 28.98
N GLU A 79 -23.23 -4.71 29.51
CA GLU A 79 -23.49 -5.18 30.87
C GLU A 79 -23.27 -6.69 31.02
N ALA A 80 -23.64 -7.48 30.00
CA ALA A 80 -23.35 -8.91 29.98
C ALA A 80 -21.83 -9.20 29.96
N ILE A 81 -21.06 -8.46 29.16
CA ILE A 81 -19.59 -8.55 29.13
C ILE A 81 -19.01 -8.21 30.50
N LYS A 82 -19.43 -7.09 31.12
CA LYS A 82 -18.96 -6.71 32.46
C LYS A 82 -19.24 -7.80 33.49
N LEU A 83 -20.42 -8.40 33.46
CA LEU A 83 -20.78 -9.48 34.36
C LEU A 83 -19.91 -10.72 34.13
N ALA A 84 -19.71 -11.11 32.86
CA ALA A 84 -18.88 -12.25 32.49
C ALA A 84 -17.41 -12.07 32.91
N VAL A 85 -16.83 -10.87 32.69
CA VAL A 85 -15.46 -10.56 33.10
C VAL A 85 -15.33 -10.57 34.62
N ASN A 86 -16.29 -9.99 35.36
CA ASN A 86 -16.28 -10.06 36.83
C ASN A 86 -16.36 -11.50 37.36
N ASN A 87 -17.09 -12.39 36.66
CA ASN A 87 -17.20 -13.78 37.06
C ASN A 87 -15.89 -14.57 36.89
N LEU A 88 -14.91 -14.07 36.14
CA LEU A 88 -13.60 -14.72 36.03
C LEU A 88 -12.88 -14.87 37.37
N VAL A 89 -13.15 -13.98 38.34
CA VAL A 89 -12.63 -14.08 39.71
C VAL A 89 -13.06 -15.37 40.40
N THR A 90 -14.24 -15.91 40.05
CA THR A 90 -14.72 -17.20 40.61
C THR A 90 -13.93 -18.41 40.11
N PHE A 91 -13.19 -18.23 39.01
CA PHE A 91 -12.26 -19.21 38.46
C PHE A 91 -10.80 -18.94 38.87
N ASP A 92 -10.59 -18.08 39.87
CA ASP A 92 -9.26 -17.67 40.38
C ASP A 92 -8.41 -16.91 39.35
N ILE A 93 -9.04 -16.27 38.35
CA ILE A 93 -8.36 -15.46 37.34
C ILE A 93 -8.26 -14.02 37.83
N ASN A 94 -7.05 -13.47 37.85
CA ASN A 94 -6.82 -12.07 38.23
C ASN A 94 -7.21 -11.09 37.12
N ILE A 95 -8.30 -10.36 37.30
CA ILE A 95 -8.81 -9.36 36.33
C ILE A 95 -8.25 -7.94 36.51
N GLY A 96 -7.38 -7.72 37.50
CA GLY A 96 -6.69 -6.44 37.69
C GLY A 96 -7.65 -5.25 37.92
N ALA A 97 -7.38 -4.13 37.22
CA ALA A 97 -8.15 -2.90 37.36
C ALA A 97 -9.62 -3.04 36.94
N ASN A 98 -9.90 -3.94 35.97
CA ASN A 98 -11.21 -4.19 35.38
C ASN A 98 -11.98 -2.90 35.02
N VAL A 99 -11.28 -1.95 34.41
CA VAL A 99 -11.89 -0.68 33.99
C VAL A 99 -12.44 -0.85 32.58
N VAL A 100 -13.76 -0.73 32.45
CA VAL A 100 -14.46 -0.83 31.18
C VAL A 100 -14.88 0.56 30.72
N THR A 101 -14.39 0.99 29.55
CA THR A 101 -14.78 2.25 28.91
C THR A 101 -15.41 1.98 27.55
N ILE A 102 -16.31 2.87 27.15
CA ILE A 102 -17.02 2.81 25.87
C ILE A 102 -16.83 4.13 25.16
N SER A 103 -16.40 4.10 23.91
CA SER A 103 -16.36 5.26 23.03
C SER A 103 -17.16 4.97 21.75
N GLU A 104 -17.78 6.01 21.17
CA GLU A 104 -18.43 5.89 19.86
C GLU A 104 -17.37 6.12 18.78
N VAL A 105 -17.26 5.20 17.83
CA VAL A 105 -16.37 5.29 16.69
C VAL A 105 -17.20 5.38 15.42
N ASN A 106 -17.10 6.51 14.73
CA ASN A 106 -17.74 6.70 13.45
C ASN A 106 -16.88 6.05 12.36
N GLU A 107 -17.40 5.03 11.66
CA GLU A 107 -16.70 4.28 10.62
C GLU A 107 -16.16 5.19 9.51
N GLU A 108 -16.91 6.24 9.16
CA GLU A 108 -16.48 7.23 8.16
C GLU A 108 -15.30 8.06 8.65
N GLU A 109 -15.23 8.40 9.94
CA GLU A 109 -14.10 9.15 10.50
C GLU A 109 -12.85 8.28 10.64
N TRP A 110 -13.01 6.98 10.97
CA TRP A 110 -11.90 6.03 11.01
C TRP A 110 -11.33 5.75 9.61
N ALA A 111 -12.19 5.43 8.64
CA ALA A 111 -11.79 5.14 7.27
C ALA A 111 -11.19 6.35 6.53
N THR A 112 -11.40 7.57 7.03
CA THR A 112 -10.85 8.81 6.45
C THR A 112 -9.81 9.51 7.32
N ALA A 113 -9.52 9.03 8.53
CA ALA A 113 -8.56 9.66 9.44
C ALA A 113 -7.18 9.81 8.81
N TRP A 114 -6.74 8.80 8.03
CA TRP A 114 -5.47 8.84 7.30
C TRP A 114 -5.43 9.95 6.24
N LYS A 115 -6.57 10.37 5.67
CA LYS A 115 -6.64 11.43 4.65
C LYS A 115 -6.16 12.78 5.18
N LYS A 116 -6.30 13.04 6.48
CA LYS A 116 -5.85 14.29 7.14
C LYS A 116 -4.33 14.43 7.16
N TYR A 117 -3.61 13.32 7.06
CA TYR A 117 -2.15 13.26 7.08
C TYR A 117 -1.55 13.06 5.69
N TYR A 118 -2.40 12.93 4.67
CA TYR A 118 -1.99 12.70 3.29
C TYR A 118 -2.05 14.02 2.52
N HIS A 119 -0.88 14.62 2.33
CA HIS A 119 -0.70 15.93 1.67
C HIS A 119 -0.01 15.78 0.31
N PRO A 120 -0.03 16.83 -0.55
CA PRO A 120 0.74 16.84 -1.79
C PRO A 120 2.22 16.53 -1.57
N VAL A 121 2.77 15.60 -2.34
CA VAL A 121 4.17 15.17 -2.25
C VAL A 121 4.87 15.39 -3.58
N LYS A 122 5.96 16.15 -3.56
CA LYS A 122 6.85 16.30 -4.72
C LYS A 122 7.69 15.04 -4.88
N ILE A 123 7.56 14.38 -6.02
CA ILE A 123 8.17 13.07 -6.31
C ILE A 123 9.50 13.22 -7.05
N SER A 124 9.57 14.19 -7.97
CA SER A 124 10.73 14.37 -8.84
C SER A 124 10.91 15.85 -9.20
N GLN A 125 11.72 16.15 -10.22
CA GLN A 125 11.86 17.52 -10.69
C GLN A 125 10.53 18.05 -11.24
N ARG A 126 9.79 17.20 -11.96
CA ARG A 126 8.52 17.55 -12.60
C ARG A 126 7.29 16.96 -11.92
N PHE A 127 7.34 15.79 -11.30
CA PHE A 127 6.14 15.16 -10.74
C PHE A 127 5.81 15.61 -9.32
N THR A 128 4.52 15.88 -9.10
CA THR A 128 3.92 16.04 -7.78
C THR A 128 2.63 15.23 -7.71
N ILE A 129 2.48 14.42 -6.67
CA ILE A 129 1.26 13.65 -6.43
C ILE A 129 0.37 14.43 -5.48
N VAL A 130 -0.89 14.60 -5.87
CA VAL A 130 -1.87 15.41 -5.16
C VAL A 130 -3.07 14.52 -4.82
N PRO A 131 -3.46 14.44 -3.53
CA PRO A 131 -4.70 13.76 -3.15
C PRO A 131 -5.91 14.48 -3.71
N THR A 132 -6.94 13.75 -4.17
CA THR A 132 -8.15 14.35 -4.80
C THR A 132 -8.93 15.34 -3.93
N TRP A 133 -8.75 15.28 -2.61
CA TRP A 133 -9.41 16.16 -1.65
C TRP A 133 -8.60 17.41 -1.26
N GLU A 134 -7.36 17.52 -1.74
CA GLU A 134 -6.48 18.67 -1.48
C GLU A 134 -6.53 19.65 -2.65
N THR A 135 -6.53 20.95 -2.35
CA THR A 135 -6.38 21.98 -3.37
C THR A 135 -4.90 22.33 -3.49
N TYR A 136 -4.29 22.01 -4.63
CA TYR A 136 -2.88 22.28 -4.90
C TYR A 136 -2.71 23.24 -6.08
N ASN A 137 -1.86 24.26 -5.90
CA ASN A 137 -1.46 25.15 -6.99
C ASN A 137 -0.06 24.76 -7.46
N PRO A 138 0.14 24.43 -8.75
CA PRO A 138 1.46 24.11 -9.25
C PRO A 138 2.46 25.25 -9.01
N VAL A 139 3.67 24.89 -8.61
CA VAL A 139 4.79 25.81 -8.34
C VAL A 139 5.52 26.23 -9.62
N SER A 140 5.35 25.50 -10.73
CA SER A 140 5.88 25.87 -12.05
C SER A 140 4.99 25.37 -13.20
N SER A 141 5.19 25.93 -14.41
CA SER A 141 4.47 25.50 -15.62
C SER A 141 4.90 24.12 -16.14
N ASP A 142 6.08 23.66 -15.74
CA ASP A 142 6.66 22.39 -16.19
C ASP A 142 6.34 21.23 -15.25
N GLU A 143 5.67 21.54 -14.13
CA GLU A 143 5.20 20.59 -13.14
C GLU A 143 4.04 19.74 -13.68
N LEU A 144 4.17 18.43 -13.49
CA LEU A 144 3.22 17.39 -13.85
C LEU A 144 2.52 16.93 -12.57
N ILE A 145 1.28 17.35 -12.42
CA ILE A 145 0.44 16.95 -11.28
C ILE A 145 -0.23 15.62 -11.61
N ILE A 146 -0.07 14.65 -10.71
CA ILE A 146 -0.83 13.40 -10.72
C ILE A 146 -1.82 13.45 -9.56
N GLU A 147 -3.10 13.60 -9.89
CA GLU A 147 -4.18 13.51 -8.90
C GLU A 147 -4.51 12.04 -8.63
N LEU A 148 -4.47 11.60 -7.38
CA LEU A 148 -4.80 10.22 -7.01
C LEU A 148 -5.84 10.19 -5.88
N ASP A 149 -6.79 9.27 -6.00
CA ASP A 149 -7.51 8.74 -4.85
C ASP A 149 -6.88 7.38 -4.48
N PRO A 150 -6.13 7.28 -3.38
CA PRO A 150 -5.50 6.03 -2.96
C PRO A 150 -6.52 4.91 -2.72
N GLY A 151 -7.79 5.23 -2.43
CA GLY A 151 -8.89 4.27 -2.35
C GLY A 151 -8.53 2.95 -1.67
N MET A 152 -8.87 1.82 -2.33
CA MET A 152 -8.51 0.46 -1.91
C MET A 152 -7.41 -0.17 -2.78
N ALA A 153 -6.87 0.54 -3.77
CA ALA A 153 -5.91 -0.02 -4.72
C ALA A 153 -4.46 0.28 -4.31
N PHE A 154 -3.56 -0.66 -4.57
CA PHE A 154 -2.13 -0.48 -4.30
C PHE A 154 -1.54 0.65 -5.17
N GLY A 155 -0.59 1.41 -4.63
CA GLY A 155 0.04 2.54 -5.32
C GLY A 155 -0.50 3.91 -4.88
N THR A 156 -0.29 4.26 -3.62
CA THR A 156 -0.62 5.59 -3.07
C THR A 156 0.09 6.72 -3.81
N GLY A 157 1.25 6.42 -4.40
CA GLY A 157 2.09 7.38 -5.10
C GLY A 157 3.39 7.71 -4.37
N THR A 158 3.40 7.56 -3.04
CA THR A 158 4.48 8.05 -2.17
C THR A 158 5.45 6.97 -1.70
N HIS A 159 5.13 5.69 -1.95
CA HIS A 159 6.04 4.59 -1.62
C HIS A 159 7.36 4.70 -2.42
N PRO A 160 8.53 4.40 -1.83
CA PRO A 160 9.82 4.54 -2.49
C PRO A 160 9.90 3.92 -3.89
N THR A 161 9.28 2.76 -4.09
CA THR A 161 9.23 2.08 -5.40
C THR A 161 8.45 2.87 -6.45
N THR A 162 7.35 3.51 -6.06
CA THR A 162 6.56 4.36 -6.96
C THR A 162 7.32 5.65 -7.28
N VAL A 163 7.95 6.26 -6.27
CA VAL A 163 8.79 7.45 -6.42
C VAL A 163 9.90 7.22 -7.44
N MET A 164 10.69 6.15 -7.23
CA MET A 164 11.80 5.82 -8.14
C MET A 164 11.31 5.41 -9.52
N SER A 165 10.15 4.74 -9.63
CA SER A 165 9.57 4.38 -10.94
C SER A 165 9.14 5.62 -11.74
N LEU A 166 8.51 6.60 -11.10
CA LEU A 166 8.18 7.87 -11.74
C LEU A 166 9.43 8.67 -12.15
N GLN A 167 10.46 8.68 -11.31
CA GLN A 167 11.75 9.29 -11.65
C GLN A 167 12.44 8.55 -12.81
N ALA A 168 12.34 7.22 -12.89
CA ALA A 168 12.86 6.42 -13.99
C ALA A 168 12.09 6.69 -15.29
N LEU A 169 10.76 6.81 -15.24
CA LEU A 169 9.94 7.23 -16.38
C LEU A 169 10.34 8.62 -16.89
N GLU A 170 10.55 9.58 -15.99
CA GLU A 170 10.99 10.94 -16.36
C GLU A 170 12.35 10.95 -17.07
N LYS A 171 13.25 10.01 -16.73
CA LYS A 171 14.55 9.86 -17.41
C LYS A 171 14.46 9.20 -18.78
N THR A 172 13.46 8.35 -19.02
CA THR A 172 13.45 7.40 -20.15
C THR A 172 12.39 7.70 -21.19
N VAL A 173 11.17 8.08 -20.78
CA VAL A 173 10.04 8.31 -21.67
C VAL A 173 10.24 9.59 -22.46
N LYS A 174 10.10 9.49 -23.78
CA LYS A 174 10.12 10.62 -24.72
C LYS A 174 8.74 10.84 -25.31
N THR A 175 8.49 12.08 -25.75
CA THR A 175 7.24 12.43 -26.40
C THR A 175 7.01 11.58 -27.66
N GLY A 176 5.82 11.01 -27.78
CA GLY A 176 5.44 10.19 -28.93
C GLY A 176 5.65 8.68 -28.75
N GLU A 177 6.30 8.26 -27.68
CA GLU A 177 6.57 6.85 -27.39
C GLU A 177 5.33 6.09 -26.92
N ARG A 178 5.35 4.76 -27.10
CA ARG A 178 4.38 3.83 -26.54
C ARG A 178 4.91 3.21 -25.26
N VAL A 179 4.14 3.31 -24.18
CA VAL A 179 4.52 2.79 -22.86
C VAL A 179 3.62 1.64 -22.44
N ILE A 180 4.19 0.62 -21.82
CA ILE A 180 3.44 -0.49 -21.20
C ILE A 180 3.71 -0.45 -19.70
N ASP A 181 2.65 -0.45 -18.89
CA ASP A 181 2.69 -0.49 -17.43
C ASP A 181 2.11 -1.82 -16.93
N ILE A 182 2.98 -2.70 -16.43
CA ILE A 182 2.64 -4.06 -15.98
C ILE A 182 2.45 -4.06 -14.46
N GLY A 183 1.26 -4.47 -14.01
CA GLY A 183 0.88 -4.37 -12.59
C GLY A 183 0.56 -2.92 -12.22
N THR A 184 -0.34 -2.29 -13.00
CA THR A 184 -0.56 -0.85 -12.94
C THR A 184 -1.15 -0.36 -11.60
N GLY A 185 -1.83 -1.23 -10.85
CA GLY A 185 -2.40 -0.89 -9.54
C GLY A 185 -3.36 0.30 -9.64
N SER A 186 -3.00 1.41 -8.99
CA SER A 186 -3.74 2.67 -9.03
C SER A 186 -3.68 3.42 -10.37
N GLY A 187 -2.84 2.98 -11.32
CA GLY A 187 -2.63 3.66 -12.61
C GLY A 187 -1.59 4.78 -12.56
N VAL A 188 -0.91 5.00 -11.42
CA VAL A 188 -0.01 6.14 -11.20
C VAL A 188 1.13 6.21 -12.23
N LEU A 189 1.75 5.08 -12.57
CA LEU A 189 2.87 5.06 -13.54
C LEU A 189 2.37 5.28 -14.97
N ALA A 190 1.25 4.67 -15.33
CA ALA A 190 0.60 4.90 -16.61
C ALA A 190 0.20 6.37 -16.82
N ILE A 191 -0.35 7.02 -15.79
CA ILE A 191 -0.67 8.45 -15.80
C ILE A 191 0.60 9.28 -15.94
N GLY A 192 1.64 8.97 -15.16
CA GLY A 192 2.93 9.64 -15.25
C GLY A 192 3.52 9.59 -16.65
N ALA A 193 3.52 8.41 -17.30
CA ALA A 193 3.95 8.24 -18.67
C ALA A 193 3.15 9.10 -19.67
N ALA A 194 1.83 9.15 -19.54
CA ALA A 194 0.97 9.97 -20.40
C ALA A 194 1.24 11.48 -20.24
N LEU A 195 1.51 11.94 -19.01
CA LEU A 195 1.87 13.33 -18.71
C LEU A 195 3.26 13.72 -19.23
N LEU A 196 4.19 12.77 -19.34
CA LEU A 196 5.48 12.96 -20.02
C LEU A 196 5.34 13.06 -21.55
N GLY A 197 4.15 12.81 -22.09
CA GLY A 197 3.85 12.94 -23.51
C GLY A 197 3.97 11.64 -24.29
N ALA A 198 3.91 10.48 -23.63
CA ALA A 198 3.67 9.21 -24.32
C ALA A 198 2.43 9.33 -25.21
N ARG A 199 2.51 8.81 -26.44
CA ARG A 199 1.40 8.83 -27.39
C ARG A 199 0.30 7.86 -26.97
N GLU A 200 0.71 6.73 -26.41
CA GLU A 200 -0.15 5.62 -26.03
C GLU A 200 0.45 4.92 -24.81
N VAL A 201 -0.38 4.58 -23.84
CA VAL A 201 0.00 3.83 -22.66
C VAL A 201 -0.96 2.67 -22.47
N HIS A 202 -0.42 1.45 -22.39
CA HIS A 202 -1.19 0.25 -22.09
C HIS A 202 -0.91 -0.17 -20.65
N ALA A 203 -1.92 -0.05 -19.80
CA ALA A 203 -1.84 -0.35 -18.37
C ALA A 203 -2.57 -1.67 -18.07
N LEU A 204 -1.86 -2.63 -17.49
CA LEU A 204 -2.34 -3.98 -17.25
C LEU A 204 -2.33 -4.32 -15.76
N ASP A 205 -3.40 -4.93 -15.28
CA ASP A 205 -3.44 -5.56 -13.96
C ASP A 205 -4.25 -6.86 -13.99
N LEU A 206 -3.95 -7.78 -13.09
CA LEU A 206 -4.69 -9.04 -12.93
C LEU A 206 -5.91 -8.87 -12.03
N ASP A 207 -5.91 -7.85 -11.16
CA ASP A 207 -7.01 -7.58 -10.22
C ASP A 207 -8.02 -6.59 -10.82
N ASP A 208 -9.28 -7.04 -10.97
CA ASP A 208 -10.40 -6.21 -11.42
C ASP A 208 -10.62 -4.96 -10.56
N ILE A 209 -10.24 -4.98 -9.28
CA ILE A 209 -10.32 -3.81 -8.39
C ILE A 209 -9.28 -2.78 -8.81
N ALA A 210 -8.04 -3.20 -9.08
CA ALA A 210 -6.96 -2.34 -9.57
C ALA A 210 -7.32 -1.75 -10.95
N VAL A 211 -7.80 -2.57 -11.89
CA VAL A 211 -8.25 -2.12 -13.22
C VAL A 211 -9.31 -1.01 -13.11
N LYS A 212 -10.30 -1.18 -12.22
CA LYS A 212 -11.33 -0.16 -11.98
C LYS A 212 -10.74 1.11 -11.38
N ALA A 213 -9.85 0.99 -10.39
CA ALA A 213 -9.21 2.12 -9.73
C ALA A 213 -8.34 2.93 -10.71
N ALA A 214 -7.47 2.26 -11.46
CA ALA A 214 -6.68 2.87 -12.52
C ALA A 214 -7.55 3.59 -13.56
N GLY A 215 -8.65 2.96 -14.00
CA GLY A 215 -9.59 3.60 -14.94
C GLY A 215 -10.25 4.87 -14.39
N ILE A 216 -10.50 4.96 -13.08
CA ILE A 216 -11.01 6.18 -12.43
C ILE A 216 -9.92 7.25 -12.38
N ASN A 217 -8.71 6.90 -11.92
CA ASN A 217 -7.59 7.84 -11.80
C ASN A 217 -7.12 8.37 -13.17
N VAL A 218 -7.16 7.54 -14.21
CA VAL A 218 -6.86 7.96 -15.60
C VAL A 218 -7.82 9.06 -16.07
N LYS A 219 -9.12 8.93 -15.78
CA LYS A 219 -10.13 9.94 -16.13
C LYS A 219 -9.98 11.21 -15.31
N LEU A 220 -9.69 11.07 -14.02
CA LEU A 220 -9.43 12.17 -13.10
C LEU A 220 -8.28 13.06 -13.63
N ASN A 221 -7.19 12.43 -14.09
CA ASN A 221 -6.03 13.11 -14.67
C ASN A 221 -6.21 13.53 -16.13
N LYS A 222 -7.38 13.27 -16.74
CA LYS A 222 -7.73 13.66 -18.11
C LYS A 222 -6.78 13.08 -19.18
N VAL A 223 -6.27 11.87 -18.96
CA VAL A 223 -5.35 11.17 -19.88
C VAL A 223 -5.97 9.91 -20.52
N GLN A 224 -7.30 9.76 -20.43
CA GLN A 224 -8.04 8.61 -20.97
C GLN A 224 -8.01 8.49 -22.50
N ASP A 225 -7.57 9.53 -23.23
CA ASP A 225 -7.34 9.49 -24.67
C ASP A 225 -6.02 8.79 -25.04
N ARG A 226 -5.11 8.63 -24.08
CA ARG A 226 -3.78 8.02 -24.26
C ARG A 226 -3.61 6.74 -23.47
N VAL A 227 -4.23 6.64 -22.30
CA VAL A 227 -4.09 5.48 -21.40
C VAL A 227 -5.26 4.53 -21.57
N THR A 228 -4.97 3.30 -21.99
CA THR A 228 -5.91 2.18 -21.98
C THR A 228 -5.60 1.28 -20.79
N VAL A 229 -6.59 1.04 -19.94
CA VAL A 229 -6.48 0.11 -18.79
C VAL A 229 -7.25 -1.16 -19.11
N ALA A 230 -6.61 -2.31 -18.96
CA ALA A 230 -7.21 -3.61 -19.21
C ALA A 230 -6.81 -4.65 -18.16
N GLY A 231 -7.69 -5.64 -17.97
CA GLY A 231 -7.34 -6.85 -17.23
C GLY A 231 -6.38 -7.71 -18.06
N GLY A 232 -5.29 -8.14 -17.46
CA GLY A 232 -4.27 -8.93 -18.15
C GLY A 232 -3.24 -9.51 -17.19
N ASN A 233 -2.67 -10.65 -17.56
CA ASN A 233 -1.59 -11.26 -16.83
C ASN A 233 -0.27 -10.94 -17.53
N LEU A 234 0.58 -10.15 -16.88
CA LEU A 234 1.91 -9.77 -17.38
C LEU A 234 1.87 -9.19 -18.80
N VAL A 235 2.33 -9.95 -19.79
CA VAL A 235 2.47 -9.52 -21.19
C VAL A 235 1.53 -10.26 -22.14
N ASP A 236 0.64 -11.10 -21.62
CA ASP A 236 -0.17 -12.04 -22.41
C ASP A 236 -1.11 -11.35 -23.42
N THR A 237 -1.48 -10.10 -23.14
CA THR A 237 -2.40 -9.30 -23.96
C THR A 237 -1.68 -8.21 -24.76
N ILE A 238 -0.35 -8.29 -24.88
CA ILE A 238 0.45 -7.25 -25.55
C ILE A 238 0.72 -7.67 -27.00
N ASP A 239 -0.06 -7.09 -27.90
CA ASP A 239 0.07 -7.35 -29.34
C ASP A 239 1.23 -6.58 -29.99
N GLU A 240 1.56 -5.40 -29.45
CA GLU A 240 2.62 -4.53 -29.97
C GLU A 240 3.68 -4.23 -28.90
N PRO A 241 4.98 -4.33 -29.23
CA PRO A 241 6.05 -3.95 -28.31
C PRO A 241 6.02 -2.46 -27.93
N GLY A 242 6.44 -2.15 -26.70
CA GLY A 242 6.59 -0.78 -26.19
C GLY A 242 8.00 -0.22 -26.40
N ASP A 243 8.08 1.10 -26.50
CA ASP A 243 9.36 1.83 -26.45
C ASP A 243 9.89 1.86 -25.01
N VAL A 244 8.99 1.93 -24.03
CA VAL A 244 9.27 1.77 -22.60
C VAL A 244 8.28 0.78 -21.99
N VAL A 245 8.79 -0.18 -21.23
CA VAL A 245 8.00 -1.07 -20.38
C VAL A 245 8.37 -0.78 -18.93
N VAL A 246 7.39 -0.68 -18.05
CA VAL A 246 7.61 -0.48 -16.61
C VAL A 246 6.83 -1.53 -15.83
N ALA A 247 7.46 -2.07 -14.79
CA ALA A 247 6.86 -3.05 -13.89
C ALA A 247 7.30 -2.75 -12.45
N ASN A 248 6.36 -2.32 -11.59
CA ASN A 248 6.60 -2.12 -10.16
C ASN A 248 5.88 -3.22 -9.38
N ILE A 249 6.50 -4.39 -9.33
CA ILE A 249 5.94 -5.65 -8.82
C ILE A 249 7.04 -6.45 -8.11
N LEU A 250 6.69 -7.58 -7.49
CA LEU A 250 7.65 -8.36 -6.70
C LEU A 250 8.81 -8.90 -7.55
N ALA A 251 10.01 -8.94 -6.96
CA ALA A 251 11.24 -9.38 -7.60
C ALA A 251 11.13 -10.79 -8.21
N GLU A 252 10.49 -11.72 -7.49
CA GLU A 252 10.26 -13.09 -7.93
C GLU A 252 9.41 -13.15 -9.20
N ILE A 253 8.40 -12.27 -9.29
CA ILE A 253 7.57 -12.16 -10.49
C ILE A 253 8.43 -11.60 -11.62
N ILE A 254 9.16 -10.50 -11.41
CA ILE A 254 10.05 -9.90 -12.43
C ILE A 254 10.97 -10.96 -13.05
N MET A 255 11.68 -11.71 -12.20
CA MET A 255 12.62 -12.75 -12.66
C MET A 255 11.94 -13.88 -13.44
N SER A 256 10.66 -14.17 -13.16
CA SER A 256 9.93 -15.25 -13.83
C SER A 256 9.53 -14.93 -15.28
N PHE A 257 9.53 -13.66 -15.70
CA PHE A 257 9.10 -13.27 -17.06
C PHE A 257 10.08 -12.35 -17.82
N THR A 258 11.34 -12.24 -17.39
CA THR A 258 12.33 -11.37 -18.06
C THR A 258 12.47 -11.67 -19.56
N ASP A 259 12.41 -12.96 -19.95
CA ASP A 259 12.46 -13.37 -21.37
C ASP A 259 11.24 -12.91 -22.18
N ASP A 260 10.06 -12.89 -21.56
CA ASP A 260 8.84 -12.42 -22.20
C ASP A 260 8.80 -10.89 -22.25
N ALA A 261 9.26 -10.22 -21.20
CA ALA A 261 9.50 -8.78 -21.18
C ALA A 261 10.45 -8.37 -22.33
N PHE A 262 11.52 -9.14 -22.56
CA PHE A 262 12.46 -8.89 -23.66
C PHE A 262 11.79 -8.93 -25.04
N LYS A 263 10.74 -9.73 -25.25
CA LYS A 263 9.99 -9.78 -26.52
C LYS A 263 9.11 -8.55 -26.72
N VAL A 264 8.53 -8.01 -25.64
CA VAL A 264 7.61 -6.87 -25.69
C VAL A 264 8.27 -5.51 -25.53
N VAL A 265 9.59 -5.46 -25.33
CA VAL A 265 10.39 -4.24 -25.44
C VAL A 265 10.94 -4.13 -26.87
N LYS A 266 10.82 -2.97 -27.51
CA LYS A 266 11.43 -2.71 -28.83
C LYS A 266 12.96 -2.72 -28.75
N PRO A 267 13.69 -3.06 -29.83
CA PRO A 267 15.12 -2.76 -29.93
C PRO A 267 15.39 -1.29 -29.61
N GLY A 268 16.40 -1.02 -28.79
CA GLY A 268 16.70 0.32 -28.26
C GLY A 268 15.75 0.83 -27.17
N GLY A 269 14.69 0.09 -26.84
CA GLY A 269 13.71 0.44 -25.81
C GLY A 269 14.15 0.10 -24.38
N HIS A 270 13.43 0.63 -23.39
CA HIS A 270 13.76 0.47 -21.97
C HIS A 270 12.79 -0.48 -21.26
N TYR A 271 13.33 -1.21 -20.27
CA TYR A 271 12.56 -1.93 -19.29
C TYR A 271 12.94 -1.46 -17.89
N ILE A 272 11.99 -0.84 -17.20
CA ILE A 272 12.11 -0.33 -15.84
C ILE A 272 11.47 -1.34 -14.89
N THR A 273 12.25 -1.86 -13.94
CA THR A 273 11.76 -2.79 -12.91
C THR A 273 11.94 -2.19 -11.53
N SER A 274 10.87 -2.14 -10.74
CA SER A 274 10.86 -1.70 -9.34
C SER A 274 10.08 -2.70 -8.47
N GLY A 275 9.89 -2.41 -7.18
CA GLY A 275 9.34 -3.38 -6.23
C GLY A 275 10.37 -4.38 -5.72
N ILE A 276 11.66 -4.09 -5.94
CA ILE A 276 12.78 -4.97 -5.63
C ILE A 276 13.35 -4.56 -4.28
N ILE A 277 13.35 -5.46 -3.31
CA ILE A 277 14.09 -5.27 -2.06
C ILE A 277 15.60 -5.38 -2.31
N SER A 278 16.41 -4.63 -1.55
CA SER A 278 17.86 -4.54 -1.75
C SER A 278 18.58 -5.89 -1.74
N ALA A 279 18.09 -6.83 -0.93
CA ALA A 279 18.60 -8.21 -0.89
C ALA A 279 18.43 -8.97 -2.22
N LYS A 280 17.42 -8.63 -3.02
CA LYS A 280 17.11 -9.25 -4.33
C LYS A 280 17.69 -8.52 -5.53
N LYS A 281 18.40 -7.42 -5.31
CA LYS A 281 18.97 -6.59 -6.37
C LYS A 281 19.81 -7.39 -7.38
N ASN A 282 20.74 -8.20 -6.88
CA ASN A 282 21.68 -8.92 -7.75
C ASN A 282 20.96 -10.04 -8.51
N ASP A 283 20.05 -10.78 -7.85
CA ASP A 283 19.24 -11.82 -8.49
C ASP A 283 18.46 -11.25 -9.69
N VAL A 284 17.77 -10.10 -9.51
CA VAL A 284 17.00 -9.46 -10.59
C VAL A 284 17.92 -8.91 -11.68
N LYS A 285 19.05 -8.30 -11.31
CA LYS A 285 20.04 -7.80 -12.27
C LYS A 285 20.56 -8.92 -13.16
N GLU A 286 20.94 -10.05 -12.58
CA GLU A 286 21.46 -11.20 -13.30
C GLU A 286 20.41 -11.83 -14.21
N ALA A 287 19.14 -11.89 -13.77
CA ALA A 287 18.04 -12.36 -14.61
C ALA A 287 17.80 -11.46 -15.84
N LEU A 288 17.82 -10.14 -15.65
CA LEU A 288 17.70 -9.16 -16.75
C LEU A 288 18.84 -9.30 -17.76
N GLU A 289 20.08 -9.36 -17.27
CA GLU A 289 21.27 -9.57 -18.11
C GLU A 289 21.23 -10.93 -18.83
N GLY A 290 20.75 -11.98 -18.16
CA GLY A 290 20.57 -13.32 -18.72
C GLY A 290 19.58 -13.37 -19.89
N SER A 291 18.51 -12.56 -19.84
CA SER A 291 17.55 -12.39 -20.94
C SER A 291 18.04 -11.48 -22.07
N GLY A 292 19.19 -10.82 -21.90
CA GLY A 292 19.84 -9.98 -22.91
C GLY A 292 19.65 -8.47 -22.74
N PHE A 293 19.07 -8.01 -21.63
CA PHE A 293 19.04 -6.58 -21.32
C PHE A 293 20.41 -6.07 -20.87
N VAL A 294 20.68 -4.79 -21.14
CA VAL A 294 21.85 -4.06 -20.63
C VAL A 294 21.38 -3.13 -19.52
N ILE A 295 22.00 -3.23 -18.34
CA ILE A 295 21.66 -2.37 -17.20
C ILE A 295 22.27 -0.98 -17.41
N GLU A 296 21.42 0.05 -17.44
CA GLU A 296 21.85 1.45 -17.65
C GLU A 296 21.95 2.23 -16.34
N ASP A 297 21.01 2.03 -15.42
CA ASP A 297 20.99 2.72 -14.13
C ASP A 297 20.37 1.83 -13.04
N ILE A 298 20.83 2.00 -11.80
CA ILE A 298 20.26 1.36 -10.62
C ILE A 298 20.04 2.43 -9.57
N MET A 299 18.77 2.67 -9.27
CA MET A 299 18.33 3.64 -8.27
C MET A 299 18.00 2.89 -6.98
N MET A 300 18.37 3.48 -5.84
CA MET A 300 18.07 2.93 -4.52
C MET A 300 17.49 4.03 -3.63
N MET A 301 16.44 3.69 -2.91
CA MET A 301 15.80 4.58 -1.94
C MET A 301 15.31 3.72 -0.77
N GLU A 302 15.85 4.00 0.42
CA GLU A 302 15.69 3.13 1.58
C GLU A 302 16.14 1.70 1.23
N ASP A 303 15.31 0.70 1.52
CA ASP A 303 15.60 -0.70 1.20
C ASP A 303 15.14 -1.13 -0.20
N TRP A 304 14.60 -0.21 -1.00
CA TRP A 304 14.04 -0.51 -2.31
C TRP A 304 14.98 -0.16 -3.45
N VAL A 305 14.84 -0.90 -4.55
CA VAL A 305 15.64 -0.77 -5.76
C VAL A 305 14.75 -0.64 -6.99
N THR A 306 15.13 0.27 -7.89
CA THR A 306 14.62 0.35 -9.26
C THR A 306 15.78 0.19 -10.23
N ILE A 307 15.62 -0.65 -11.24
CA ILE A 307 16.63 -0.90 -12.27
C ILE A 307 16.09 -0.40 -13.60
N ILE A 308 16.86 0.46 -14.28
CA ILE A 308 16.61 0.86 -15.66
C ILE A 308 17.50 -0.02 -16.53
N SER A 309 16.87 -0.81 -17.38
CA SER A 309 17.55 -1.67 -18.34
C SER A 309 17.13 -1.35 -19.76
N LYS A 310 17.97 -1.68 -20.73
CA LYS A 310 17.75 -1.37 -22.14
C LYS A 310 17.93 -2.61 -22.99
N LYS A 311 17.03 -2.79 -23.96
CA LYS A 311 17.19 -3.79 -25.01
C LYS A 311 18.16 -3.25 -26.07
N PRO A 312 19.25 -3.96 -26.40
CA PRO A 312 20.12 -3.58 -27.50
C PRO A 312 19.38 -3.41 -28.83
N GLU A 313 19.97 -2.64 -29.75
CA GLU A 313 19.50 -2.48 -31.14
C GLU A 313 19.56 -3.78 -31.94
#